data_AF-A0A6S7GJV1-F1
#
_entry.id   AF-A0A6S7GJV1-F1
#
_cell.length_a   1.000
_cell.length_b   1.000
_cell.length_c   1.000
_cell.angle_alpha   90.00
_cell.angle_beta   90.00
_cell.angle_gamma   90.00
#
_symmetry.space_group_name_H-M   'P 1'
#
loop_
_entity.id
_entity.type
_entity.pdbx_description
1 polymer ?
#
loop_
_entity_poly.entity_id
_entity_poly.type
_entity_poly.pdbx_seq_one_letter_code
_entity_poly.pdbx_strand_id
1 'polypeptide(L)'
;MTVLFSATQTKNVEDLARISLKKAPLYVGVDDHKETATVEGLEQGYLVVPSDKRFLVLFTFLKKNRDKKVMVFFSSCHSVKYHSELLNYIDLDVLDIHGKQKQQKRTTTFFQFCQAKSGILLCTDVAARGLDIPEVDWIVQFDPPDDPKEYIHRVGRTARGAHGKGHALLFLLPEELAFLRYLKHAKVPLNEYDVSSSKIANIQSQLEKLITKNYYLHKSAKEGYRSYLQAYTSHQHRDIFSVNTLDLQKVSKAFGFQVPPAVNLAVHSSKGERAHRRGGGGGFGTGYRNSKLPKKTKIFKQKKDRTDSRQFSR
;
A
#
# COMPACT_ATOMS: atom_id res chain seq x y z
N MET A 1 27.07 -0.96 -26.65
CA MET A 1 25.68 -0.76 -27.10
C MET A 1 24.83 -0.61 -25.85
N THR A 2 24.12 0.51 -25.70
CA THR A 2 23.26 0.75 -24.53
C THR A 2 21.82 0.51 -24.95
N VAL A 3 21.11 -0.36 -24.22
CA VAL A 3 19.72 -0.72 -24.50
C VAL A 3 18.90 -0.45 -23.25
N LEU A 4 17.73 0.19 -23.42
CA LEU A 4 16.80 0.50 -22.34
C LEU A 4 15.55 -0.36 -22.52
N PHE A 5 15.17 -1.11 -21.49
CA PHE A 5 13.95 -1.92 -21.48
C PHE A 5 12.95 -1.31 -20.49
N SER A 6 11.73 -1.06 -20.96
CA SER A 6 10.61 -0.65 -20.11
C SER A 6 9.34 -1.33 -20.58
N ALA A 7 8.51 -1.75 -19.63
CA ALA A 7 7.18 -2.29 -19.91
C ALA A 7 6.12 -1.19 -20.12
N THR A 8 6.40 0.05 -19.69
CA THR A 8 5.53 1.21 -19.88
C THR A 8 6.35 2.43 -20.32
N GLN A 9 5.97 3.04 -21.43
CA GLN A 9 6.65 4.21 -21.98
C GLN A 9 6.01 5.51 -21.49
N THR A 10 6.82 6.51 -21.13
CA THR A 10 6.35 7.88 -20.92
C THR A 10 7.35 8.90 -21.42
N LYS A 11 6.87 10.11 -21.73
CA LYS A 11 7.71 11.23 -22.21
C LYS A 11 8.95 11.47 -21.34
N ASN A 12 8.81 11.34 -20.01
CA ASN A 12 9.94 11.48 -19.09
C ASN A 12 11.04 10.42 -19.29
N VAL A 13 10.67 9.19 -19.68
CA VAL A 13 11.64 8.12 -19.99
C VAL A 13 12.36 8.42 -21.30
N GLU A 14 11.68 9.01 -22.28
CA GLU A 14 12.29 9.46 -23.55
C GLU A 14 13.27 10.60 -23.32
N ASP A 15 12.89 11.58 -22.50
CA ASP A 15 13.73 12.72 -22.20
C ASP A 15 14.97 12.29 -21.41
N LEU A 16 14.82 11.38 -20.43
CA LEU A 16 15.95 10.78 -19.72
C LEU A 16 16.81 9.93 -20.64
N ALA A 17 16.22 9.16 -21.55
CA ALA A 17 16.96 8.39 -22.53
C ALA A 17 17.76 9.31 -23.47
N ARG A 18 17.19 10.44 -23.89
CA ARG A 18 17.84 11.44 -24.74
C ARG A 18 19.04 12.11 -24.05
N ILE A 19 18.93 12.35 -22.75
CA ILE A 19 20.02 12.94 -21.95
C ILE A 19 21.11 11.90 -21.65
N SER A 20 20.72 10.63 -21.39
CA SER A 20 21.66 9.59 -20.94
C SER A 20 22.38 8.86 -22.08
N LEU A 21 21.87 8.94 -23.31
CA LEU A 21 22.43 8.23 -24.46
C LEU A 21 23.21 9.17 -25.38
N LYS A 22 24.45 8.78 -25.71
CA LYS A 22 25.35 9.56 -26.58
C LYS A 22 24.93 9.59 -28.06
N LYS A 23 24.02 8.69 -28.47
CA LYS A 23 23.46 8.59 -29.83
C LYS A 23 21.94 8.52 -29.73
N ALA A 24 21.24 9.05 -30.73
CA ALA A 24 19.79 8.99 -30.81
C ALA A 24 19.32 7.51 -30.71
N PRO A 25 18.50 7.15 -29.72
CA PRO A 25 18.00 5.79 -29.60
C PRO A 25 17.04 5.46 -30.75
N LEU A 26 17.18 4.27 -31.33
CA LEU A 26 16.14 3.70 -32.18
C LEU A 26 15.02 3.20 -31.27
N TYR A 27 13.84 3.79 -31.39
CA TYR A 27 12.66 3.34 -30.67
C TYR A 27 12.03 2.14 -31.39
N VAL A 28 11.78 1.06 -30.64
CA VAL A 28 11.06 -0.12 -31.13
C VAL A 28 9.92 -0.38 -30.16
N GLY A 29 8.73 0.14 -30.49
CA GLY A 29 7.49 -0.07 -29.76
C GLY A 29 6.60 -1.05 -30.50
N VAL A 30 6.09 -2.07 -29.81
CA VAL A 30 5.21 -3.08 -30.42
C VAL A 30 3.72 -2.71 -30.25
N ASP A 31 3.38 -1.74 -29.38
CA ASP A 31 2.03 -1.63 -28.79
C ASP A 31 1.48 -0.20 -28.55
N ASP A 32 1.96 0.82 -29.27
CA ASP A 32 1.55 2.23 -29.02
C ASP A 32 0.06 2.52 -29.31
N HIS A 33 -0.63 1.63 -30.02
CA HIS A 33 -2.03 1.79 -30.44
C HIS A 33 -3.05 0.93 -29.68
N LYS A 34 -2.65 0.19 -28.63
CA LYS A 34 -3.59 -0.68 -27.89
C LYS A 34 -4.71 0.12 -27.20
N GLU A 35 -5.93 -0.42 -27.26
CA GLU A 35 -7.12 0.12 -26.58
C GLU A 35 -7.05 -0.07 -25.06
N THR A 36 -6.36 -1.11 -24.60
CA THR A 36 -6.18 -1.44 -23.18
C THR A 36 -4.70 -1.56 -22.82
N ALA A 37 -4.32 -1.08 -21.64
CA ALA A 37 -2.91 -1.10 -21.19
C ALA A 37 -2.50 -2.40 -20.49
N THR A 38 -3.41 -3.37 -20.39
CA THR A 38 -3.23 -4.64 -19.67
C THR A 38 -3.28 -5.83 -20.63
N VAL A 39 -2.70 -6.96 -20.22
CA VAL A 39 -2.62 -8.17 -21.05
C VAL A 39 -4.00 -8.78 -21.34
N GLU A 40 -4.14 -9.41 -22.51
CA GLU A 40 -5.34 -10.18 -22.86
C GLU A 40 -5.45 -11.42 -21.95
N GLY A 41 -6.68 -11.79 -21.55
CA GLY A 41 -6.92 -12.92 -20.63
C GLY A 41 -6.86 -12.58 -19.12
N LEU A 42 -6.56 -11.32 -18.77
CA LEU A 42 -6.58 -10.83 -17.39
C LEU A 42 -7.95 -10.27 -17.01
N GLU A 43 -8.60 -10.88 -16.03
CA GLU A 43 -9.83 -10.36 -15.42
C GLU A 43 -9.51 -9.45 -14.24
N GLN A 44 -9.94 -8.20 -14.31
CA GLN A 44 -9.56 -7.18 -13.33
C GLN A 44 -10.80 -6.60 -12.67
N GLY A 45 -10.75 -6.48 -11.35
CA GLY A 45 -11.77 -5.73 -10.64
C GLY A 45 -11.30 -5.14 -9.33
N TYR A 46 -12.21 -4.40 -8.70
CA TYR A 46 -11.96 -3.71 -7.45
C TYR A 46 -13.03 -4.03 -6.42
N LEU A 47 -12.66 -3.85 -5.15
CA LEU A 47 -13.55 -3.94 -4.00
C LEU A 47 -13.51 -2.63 -3.24
N VAL A 48 -14.68 -2.11 -2.87
CA VAL A 48 -14.80 -1.00 -1.94
C VAL A 48 -15.03 -1.57 -0.55
N VAL A 49 -14.05 -1.46 0.33
CA VAL A 49 -14.10 -2.07 1.67
C VAL A 49 -13.77 -1.01 2.73
N PRO A 50 -14.66 -0.78 3.72
CA PRO A 50 -14.34 0.07 4.86
C PRO A 50 -13.07 -0.39 5.58
N SER A 51 -12.28 0.56 6.10
CA SER A 51 -10.96 0.28 6.69
C SER A 51 -10.98 -0.81 7.75
N ASP A 52 -12.01 -0.85 8.60
CA ASP A 52 -12.16 -1.83 9.69
C ASP A 52 -12.40 -3.27 9.20
N LYS A 53 -12.92 -3.44 7.98
CA LYS A 53 -13.24 -4.75 7.40
C LYS A 53 -12.17 -5.24 6.41
N ARG A 54 -11.22 -4.38 5.99
CA ARG A 54 -10.22 -4.71 4.96
C ARG A 54 -9.47 -6.01 5.24
N PHE A 55 -8.93 -6.16 6.45
CA PHE A 55 -8.21 -7.38 6.82
C PHE A 55 -9.11 -8.62 6.80
N LEU A 56 -10.35 -8.51 7.28
CA LEU A 56 -11.30 -9.63 7.31
C LEU A 56 -11.64 -10.13 5.91
N VAL A 57 -11.81 -9.21 4.95
CA VAL A 57 -12.04 -9.53 3.54
C VAL A 57 -10.81 -10.20 2.94
N LEU A 58 -9.61 -9.65 3.17
CA LEU A 58 -8.36 -10.27 2.70
C LEU A 58 -8.20 -11.68 3.26
N PHE A 59 -8.36 -11.87 4.56
CA PHE A 59 -8.27 -13.18 5.20
C PHE A 59 -9.27 -14.17 4.60
N THR A 60 -10.52 -13.74 4.42
CA THR A 60 -11.58 -14.57 3.82
C THR A 60 -11.21 -14.96 2.38
N PHE A 61 -10.71 -14.02 1.59
CA PHE A 61 -10.28 -14.24 0.22
C PHE A 61 -9.13 -15.26 0.16
N LEU A 62 -8.08 -15.05 0.97
CA LEU A 62 -6.92 -15.93 0.98
C LEU A 62 -7.28 -17.33 1.51
N LYS A 63 -8.18 -17.42 2.49
CA LYS A 63 -8.66 -18.71 3.02
C LYS A 63 -9.42 -19.52 1.98
N LYS A 64 -10.13 -18.86 1.05
CA LYS A 64 -10.85 -19.54 -0.04
C LYS A 64 -9.96 -19.96 -1.21
N ASN A 65 -8.82 -19.29 -1.39
CA ASN A 65 -7.89 -19.51 -2.51
C ASN A 65 -6.56 -20.12 -2.05
N ARG A 66 -6.58 -21.01 -1.04
CA ARG A 66 -5.38 -21.66 -0.48
C ARG A 66 -4.70 -22.63 -1.45
N ASP A 67 -5.47 -23.17 -2.40
CA ASP A 67 -5.05 -24.07 -3.46
C ASP A 67 -4.49 -23.32 -4.69
N LYS A 68 -4.48 -21.99 -4.67
CA LYS A 68 -4.00 -21.13 -5.76
C LYS A 68 -2.66 -20.49 -5.43
N LYS A 69 -1.98 -20.01 -6.45
CA LYS A 69 -0.79 -19.16 -6.32
C LYS A 69 -1.23 -17.70 -6.31
N VAL A 70 -1.13 -17.06 -5.15
CA VAL A 70 -1.64 -15.70 -4.90
C VAL A 70 -0.50 -14.79 -4.49
N MET A 71 -0.43 -13.60 -5.09
CA MET A 71 0.43 -12.53 -4.62
C MET A 71 -0.37 -11.39 -4.04
N VAL A 72 0.07 -10.85 -2.90
CA VAL A 72 -0.58 -9.72 -2.24
C VAL A 72 0.42 -8.58 -2.09
N PHE A 73 0.07 -7.42 -2.66
CA PHE A 73 0.88 -6.21 -2.60
C PHE A 73 0.45 -5.30 -1.46
N PHE A 74 1.43 -4.82 -0.70
CA PHE A 74 1.27 -3.85 0.38
C PHE A 74 2.17 -2.63 0.14
N SER A 75 1.74 -1.49 0.67
CA SER A 75 2.42 -0.20 0.57
C SER A 75 3.72 -0.12 1.37
N SER A 76 3.91 -0.96 2.40
CA SER A 76 5.06 -0.80 3.31
C SER A 76 5.65 -2.13 3.80
N CYS A 77 6.97 -2.12 4.05
CA CYS A 77 7.69 -3.30 4.52
C CYS A 77 7.19 -3.81 5.88
N HIS A 78 6.84 -2.93 6.82
CA HIS A 78 6.32 -3.39 8.12
C HIS A 78 4.87 -3.87 8.00
N SER A 79 4.08 -3.35 7.06
CA SER A 79 2.77 -3.93 6.74
C SER A 79 2.93 -5.38 6.26
N VAL A 80 3.83 -5.65 5.31
CA VAL A 80 4.12 -7.02 4.86
C VAL A 80 4.52 -7.91 6.02
N LYS A 81 5.47 -7.46 6.85
CA LYS A 81 5.95 -8.21 8.02
C LYS A 81 4.82 -8.53 9.00
N TYR A 82 4.04 -7.53 9.38
CA TYR A 82 2.94 -7.70 10.33
C TYR A 82 1.87 -8.66 9.80
N HIS A 83 1.43 -8.48 8.56
CA HIS A 83 0.41 -9.35 7.97
C HIS A 83 0.94 -10.78 7.78
N SER A 84 2.22 -10.95 7.45
CA SER A 84 2.85 -12.28 7.38
C SER A 84 2.83 -12.98 8.74
N GLU A 85 3.31 -12.31 9.79
CA GLU A 85 3.30 -12.86 11.15
C GLU A 85 1.88 -13.18 11.60
N LEU A 86 0.94 -12.25 11.40
CA LEU A 86 -0.46 -12.43 11.78
C LEU A 86 -1.12 -13.60 11.06
N LEU A 87 -0.97 -13.71 9.74
CA LEU A 87 -1.58 -14.77 8.94
C LEU A 87 -1.03 -16.15 9.32
N ASN A 88 0.28 -16.26 9.56
CA ASN A 88 0.89 -17.50 10.07
C ASN A 88 0.38 -17.86 11.47
N TYR A 89 0.09 -16.88 12.35
CA TYR A 89 -0.50 -17.15 13.67
C TYR A 89 -1.95 -17.67 13.63
N ILE A 90 -2.66 -17.48 12.51
CA ILE A 90 -4.06 -17.92 12.33
C ILE A 90 -4.17 -19.07 11.31
N ASP A 91 -3.11 -19.88 11.23
CA ASP A 91 -3.02 -21.09 10.39
C ASP A 91 -3.32 -20.82 8.91
N LEU A 92 -2.71 -19.74 8.40
CA LEU A 92 -2.63 -19.45 6.98
C LEU A 92 -1.16 -19.29 6.61
N ASP A 93 -0.59 -20.34 6.00
CA ASP A 93 0.80 -20.34 5.56
C ASP A 93 1.02 -19.30 4.48
N VAL A 94 1.87 -18.32 4.78
CA VAL A 94 2.23 -17.24 3.85
C VAL A 94 3.73 -17.03 3.82
N LEU A 95 4.22 -16.73 2.63
CA LEU A 95 5.58 -16.29 2.38
C LEU A 95 5.61 -14.76 2.29
N ASP A 96 6.73 -14.14 2.69
CA ASP A 96 6.85 -12.69 2.65
C ASP A 96 8.20 -12.23 2.09
N ILE A 97 8.16 -11.24 1.19
CA ILE A 97 9.36 -10.60 0.63
C ILE A 97 9.21 -9.07 0.73
N HIS A 98 10.13 -8.45 1.45
CA HIS A 98 10.18 -6.99 1.59
C HIS A 98 11.62 -6.48 1.69
N GLY A 99 11.84 -5.19 1.38
CA GLY A 99 13.19 -4.61 1.25
C GLY A 99 14.04 -4.54 2.53
N LYS A 100 13.45 -4.83 3.70
CA LYS A 100 14.19 -4.91 4.98
C LYS A 100 14.75 -6.31 5.27
N GLN A 101 14.40 -7.33 4.48
CA GLN A 101 14.96 -8.67 4.63
C GLN A 101 16.34 -8.75 4.00
N LYS A 102 17.21 -9.63 4.54
CA LYS A 102 18.49 -9.94 3.91
C LYS A 102 18.27 -10.57 2.54
N GLN A 103 19.16 -10.28 1.59
CA GLN A 103 19.06 -10.77 0.22
C GLN A 103 18.94 -12.30 0.15
N GLN A 104 19.71 -13.03 0.95
CA GLN A 104 19.64 -14.50 1.01
C GLN A 104 18.23 -15.01 1.34
N LYS A 105 17.57 -14.42 2.35
CA LYS A 105 16.19 -14.79 2.71
C LYS A 105 15.24 -14.51 1.54
N ARG A 106 15.35 -13.32 0.92
CA ARG A 106 14.52 -12.94 -0.23
C ARG A 106 14.65 -13.95 -1.37
N THR A 107 15.88 -14.34 -1.70
CA THR A 107 16.17 -15.31 -2.75
C THR A 107 15.61 -16.69 -2.42
N THR A 108 15.81 -17.20 -1.20
CA THR A 108 15.29 -18.51 -0.77
C THR A 108 13.76 -18.53 -0.81
N THR A 109 13.10 -17.52 -0.22
CA THR A 109 11.63 -17.41 -0.21
C THR A 109 11.06 -17.27 -1.62
N PHE A 110 11.75 -16.53 -2.49
CA PHE A 110 11.36 -16.42 -3.89
C PHE A 110 11.40 -17.77 -4.60
N PHE A 111 12.51 -18.50 -4.53
CA PHE A 111 12.61 -19.82 -5.17
C PHE A 111 11.61 -20.82 -4.60
N GLN A 112 11.37 -20.78 -3.28
CA GLN A 112 10.33 -21.58 -2.64
C GLN A 112 8.94 -21.30 -3.23
N PHE A 113 8.58 -20.03 -3.39
CA PHE A 113 7.31 -19.65 -4.01
C PHE A 113 7.23 -20.05 -5.49
N CYS A 114 8.34 -19.92 -6.22
CA CYS A 114 8.38 -20.30 -7.63
C CYS A 114 8.14 -21.80 -7.84
N GLN A 115 8.76 -22.64 -7.00
CA GLN A 115 8.65 -24.10 -7.06
C GLN A 115 7.33 -24.63 -6.48
N ALA A 116 6.70 -23.88 -5.58
CA ALA A 116 5.41 -24.26 -5.01
C ALA A 116 4.30 -24.29 -6.08
N LYS A 117 3.40 -25.28 -6.01
CA LYS A 117 2.24 -25.36 -6.91
C LYS A 117 1.16 -24.33 -6.53
N SER A 118 0.94 -24.17 -5.23
CA SER A 118 0.06 -23.17 -4.63
C SER A 118 0.79 -22.45 -3.50
N GLY A 119 0.31 -21.28 -3.10
CA GLY A 119 0.90 -20.53 -2.01
C GLY A 119 0.56 -19.05 -2.08
N ILE A 120 0.75 -18.37 -0.95
CA ILE A 120 0.46 -16.95 -0.82
C ILE A 120 1.78 -16.22 -0.57
N LEU A 121 2.08 -15.22 -1.40
CA LEU A 121 3.26 -14.36 -1.25
C LEU A 121 2.84 -12.93 -0.97
N LEU A 122 3.23 -12.41 0.19
CA LEU A 122 3.04 -11.01 0.57
C LEU A 122 4.29 -10.21 0.19
N CYS A 123 4.13 -9.09 -0.51
CA CYS A 123 5.28 -8.32 -0.95
C CYS A 123 5.01 -6.81 -1.08
N THR A 124 6.11 -6.06 -1.17
CA THR A 124 6.11 -4.64 -1.58
C THR A 124 6.63 -4.53 -3.01
N ASP A 125 6.31 -3.44 -3.72
CA ASP A 125 6.76 -3.22 -5.10
C ASP A 125 8.26 -3.32 -5.30
N VAL A 126 9.03 -2.66 -4.42
CA VAL A 126 10.50 -2.67 -4.46
C VAL A 126 11.06 -4.09 -4.36
N ALA A 127 10.37 -4.96 -3.62
CA ALA A 127 10.79 -6.33 -3.43
C ALA A 127 10.47 -7.23 -4.62
N ALA A 128 9.38 -6.94 -5.36
CA ALA A 128 8.92 -7.71 -6.50
C ALA A 128 9.54 -7.26 -7.84
N ARG A 129 10.04 -6.03 -7.94
CA ARG A 129 10.70 -5.52 -9.16
C ARG A 129 11.96 -6.33 -9.48
N GLY A 130 12.10 -6.74 -10.74
CA GLY A 130 13.24 -7.52 -11.23
C GLY A 130 13.21 -9.01 -10.87
N LEU A 131 12.16 -9.48 -10.17
CA LEU A 131 11.93 -10.90 -9.97
C LEU A 131 11.09 -11.46 -11.12
N ASP A 132 11.59 -12.51 -11.77
CA ASP A 132 10.82 -13.26 -12.75
C ASP A 132 9.90 -14.26 -12.06
N ILE A 133 8.81 -13.74 -11.53
CA ILE A 133 7.83 -14.55 -10.80
C ILE A 133 7.05 -15.40 -11.83
N PRO A 134 6.92 -16.72 -11.62
CA PRO A 134 6.14 -17.57 -12.50
C PRO A 134 4.67 -17.17 -12.51
N GLU A 135 3.92 -17.66 -13.48
CA GLU A 135 2.49 -17.38 -13.61
C GLU A 135 1.75 -17.66 -12.29
N VAL A 136 1.07 -16.63 -11.79
CA VAL A 136 0.26 -16.69 -10.56
C VAL A 136 -1.21 -16.54 -10.93
N ASP A 137 -2.10 -17.19 -10.20
CA ASP A 137 -3.54 -17.15 -10.48
C ASP A 137 -4.16 -15.78 -10.11
N TRP A 138 -3.69 -15.20 -9.00
CA TRP A 138 -4.27 -13.97 -8.44
C TRP A 138 -3.22 -12.94 -8.05
N ILE A 139 -3.45 -11.71 -8.49
CA ILE A 139 -2.77 -10.50 -8.01
C ILE A 139 -3.73 -9.69 -7.15
N VAL A 140 -3.50 -9.68 -5.84
CA VAL A 140 -4.25 -8.85 -4.90
C VAL A 140 -3.44 -7.61 -4.59
N GLN A 141 -4.02 -6.44 -4.83
CA GLN A 141 -3.45 -5.16 -4.47
C GLN A 141 -4.18 -4.70 -3.21
N PHE A 142 -3.67 -5.12 -2.06
CA PHE A 142 -4.30 -4.82 -0.79
C PHE A 142 -4.20 -3.32 -0.49
N ASP A 143 -3.08 -2.70 -0.82
CA ASP A 143 -2.93 -1.25 -0.88
C ASP A 143 -2.83 -0.79 -2.34
N PRO A 144 -3.55 0.28 -2.73
CA PRO A 144 -3.40 0.87 -4.06
C PRO A 144 -1.95 1.27 -4.36
N PRO A 145 -1.48 1.12 -5.61
CA PRO A 145 -0.17 1.58 -6.03
C PRO A 145 -0.10 3.10 -6.11
N ASP A 146 1.12 3.66 -6.07
CA ASP A 146 1.33 5.11 -6.12
C ASP A 146 0.95 5.72 -7.49
N ASP A 147 1.07 4.93 -8.56
CA ASP A 147 0.85 5.34 -9.96
C ASP A 147 0.17 4.20 -10.76
N PRO A 148 -0.79 4.49 -11.67
CA PRO A 148 -1.33 3.52 -12.62
C PRO A 148 -0.30 2.65 -13.37
N LYS A 149 0.92 3.12 -13.64
CA LYS A 149 1.94 2.25 -14.27
C LYS A 149 2.37 1.12 -13.36
N GLU A 150 2.47 1.39 -12.06
CA GLU A 150 2.80 0.36 -11.08
C GLU A 150 1.67 -0.66 -10.96
N TYR A 151 0.41 -0.22 -11.05
CA TYR A 151 -0.74 -1.13 -11.20
C TYR A 151 -0.50 -2.12 -12.36
N ILE A 152 -0.21 -1.59 -13.56
CA ILE A 152 0.02 -2.41 -14.78
C ILE A 152 1.18 -3.39 -14.56
N HIS A 153 2.28 -2.94 -13.95
CA HIS A 153 3.44 -3.80 -13.66
C HIS A 153 3.15 -4.91 -12.64
N ARG A 154 2.28 -4.66 -11.65
CA ARG A 154 1.84 -5.65 -10.67
C ARG A 154 0.98 -6.72 -11.34
N VAL A 155 -0.01 -6.32 -12.13
CA VAL A 155 -0.94 -7.26 -12.78
C VAL A 155 -0.30 -8.02 -13.95
N GLY A 156 0.74 -7.46 -14.59
CA GLY A 156 1.56 -8.18 -15.59
C GLY A 156 2.39 -9.36 -15.05
N ARG A 157 2.22 -9.72 -13.77
CA ARG A 157 2.77 -10.95 -13.16
C ARG A 157 1.85 -12.16 -13.30
N THR A 158 0.60 -11.94 -13.71
CA THR A 158 -0.38 -12.99 -14.03
C THR A 158 -0.72 -12.96 -15.53
N ALA A 159 -1.53 -13.91 -16.00
CA ALA A 159 -1.98 -14.04 -17.40
C ALA A 159 -0.83 -13.91 -18.41
N ARG A 160 0.25 -14.67 -18.19
CA ARG A 160 1.44 -14.63 -19.05
C ARG A 160 1.32 -15.65 -20.17
N GLY A 161 1.69 -15.26 -21.40
CA GLY A 161 1.64 -16.11 -22.58
C GLY A 161 0.29 -16.08 -23.32
N ALA A 162 0.22 -16.71 -24.49
CA ALA A 162 -0.92 -16.59 -25.41
C ALA A 162 -2.26 -17.18 -24.89
N HIS A 163 -2.21 -18.03 -23.87
CA HIS A 163 -3.39 -18.64 -23.25
C HIS A 163 -3.44 -18.45 -21.73
N GLY A 164 -2.60 -17.56 -21.19
CA GLY A 164 -2.53 -17.30 -19.76
C GLY A 164 -3.84 -16.69 -19.28
N LYS A 165 -4.37 -17.21 -18.18
CA LYS A 165 -5.54 -16.66 -17.50
C LYS A 165 -5.13 -16.18 -16.12
N GLY A 166 -5.66 -15.04 -15.73
CA GLY A 166 -5.27 -14.41 -14.49
C GLY A 166 -6.34 -13.51 -13.95
N HIS A 167 -6.33 -13.31 -12.64
CA HIS A 167 -7.24 -12.39 -11.99
C HIS A 167 -6.46 -11.34 -11.18
N ALA A 168 -6.95 -10.10 -11.22
CA ALA A 168 -6.43 -9.02 -10.40
C ALA A 168 -7.55 -8.37 -9.58
N LEU A 169 -7.27 -8.15 -8.29
CA LEU A 169 -8.21 -7.59 -7.33
C LEU A 169 -7.59 -6.38 -6.63
N LEU A 170 -8.19 -5.21 -6.80
CA LEU A 170 -7.78 -3.97 -6.16
C LEU A 170 -8.66 -3.67 -4.95
N PHE A 171 -8.07 -3.50 -3.77
CA PHE A 171 -8.79 -3.04 -2.59
C PHE A 171 -8.76 -1.52 -2.56
N LEU A 172 -9.93 -0.90 -2.41
CA LEU A 172 -10.10 0.52 -2.23
C LEU A 172 -10.91 0.82 -0.97
N LEU A 173 -10.50 1.85 -0.26
CA LEU A 173 -11.36 2.53 0.69
C LEU A 173 -12.42 3.37 -0.03
N PRO A 174 -13.58 3.66 0.60
CA PRO A 174 -14.56 4.58 0.05
C PRO A 174 -13.96 5.95 -0.36
N GLU A 175 -12.99 6.44 0.41
CA GLU A 175 -12.30 7.69 0.17
C GLU A 175 -11.34 7.63 -1.05
N GLU A 176 -10.96 6.43 -1.49
CA GLU A 176 -9.98 6.20 -2.55
C GLU A 176 -10.61 6.03 -3.93
N LEU A 177 -11.94 6.04 -4.04
CA LEU A 177 -12.67 5.81 -5.29
C LEU A 177 -12.26 6.73 -6.44
N ALA A 178 -11.84 7.96 -6.12
CA ALA A 178 -11.34 8.91 -7.12
C ALA A 178 -10.10 8.39 -7.88
N PHE A 179 -9.34 7.44 -7.30
CA PHE A 179 -8.21 6.79 -7.97
C PHE A 179 -8.61 6.01 -9.22
N LEU A 180 -9.84 5.48 -9.27
CA LEU A 180 -10.37 4.78 -10.45
C LEU A 180 -10.35 5.65 -11.71
N ARG A 181 -10.48 6.98 -11.56
CA ARG A 181 -10.38 7.92 -12.69
C ARG A 181 -9.01 7.86 -13.34
N TYR A 182 -7.94 7.77 -12.55
CA TYR A 182 -6.57 7.68 -13.05
C TYR A 182 -6.32 6.36 -13.76
N LEU A 183 -6.84 5.25 -13.22
CA LEU A 183 -6.77 3.94 -13.87
C LEU A 183 -7.56 3.91 -15.19
N LYS A 184 -8.74 4.55 -15.24
CA LYS A 184 -9.51 4.71 -16.47
C LYS A 184 -8.77 5.54 -17.52
N HIS A 185 -8.12 6.63 -17.12
CA HIS A 185 -7.26 7.42 -18.01
C HIS A 185 -6.05 6.64 -18.52
N ALA A 186 -5.52 5.73 -17.71
CA ALA A 186 -4.46 4.79 -18.09
C ALA A 186 -4.97 3.59 -18.91
N LYS A 187 -6.25 3.60 -19.35
CA LYS A 187 -6.89 2.52 -20.14
C LYS A 187 -6.87 1.17 -19.43
N VAL A 188 -7.06 1.17 -18.11
CA VAL A 188 -7.22 -0.04 -17.30
C VAL A 188 -8.72 -0.25 -17.04
N PRO A 189 -9.37 -1.23 -17.69
CA PRO A 189 -10.76 -1.56 -17.41
C PRO A 189 -10.85 -2.31 -16.07
N LEU A 190 -11.80 -1.89 -15.23
CA LEU A 190 -12.02 -2.48 -13.91
C LEU A 190 -13.51 -2.69 -13.67
N ASN A 191 -13.86 -3.89 -13.23
CA ASN A 191 -15.22 -4.21 -12.80
C ASN A 191 -15.33 -4.15 -11.27
N GLU A 192 -16.44 -3.61 -10.77
CA GLU A 192 -16.71 -3.66 -9.33
C GLU A 192 -17.14 -5.06 -8.92
N TYR A 193 -16.54 -5.58 -7.86
CA TYR A 193 -16.99 -6.80 -7.21
C TYR A 193 -17.70 -6.42 -5.90
N ASP A 194 -18.84 -7.07 -5.65
CA ASP A 194 -19.56 -6.91 -4.39
C ASP A 194 -19.10 -7.97 -3.37
N VAL A 195 -18.75 -7.53 -2.16
CA VAL A 195 -18.46 -8.42 -1.04
C VAL A 195 -19.71 -8.59 -0.20
N SER A 196 -20.42 -9.69 -0.42
CA SER A 196 -21.51 -10.09 0.46
C SER A 196 -21.01 -10.20 1.90
N SER A 197 -21.58 -9.38 2.79
CA SER A 197 -21.22 -9.31 4.22
C SER A 197 -21.31 -10.67 4.92
N SER A 198 -22.26 -11.52 4.49
CA SER A 198 -22.47 -12.88 5.01
C SER A 198 -21.30 -13.84 4.75
N LYS A 199 -20.45 -13.54 3.76
CA LYS A 199 -19.32 -14.39 3.38
C LYS A 199 -18.04 -14.03 4.14
N ILE A 200 -18.01 -12.92 4.88
CA ILE A 200 -16.81 -12.41 5.56
C ILE A 200 -16.64 -13.16 6.89
N ALA A 201 -15.44 -13.69 7.13
CA ALA A 201 -15.12 -14.36 8.38
C ALA A 201 -15.16 -13.39 9.56
N ASN A 202 -15.96 -13.72 10.59
CA ASN A 202 -16.07 -12.92 11.80
C ASN A 202 -14.96 -13.25 12.81
N ILE A 203 -13.73 -12.82 12.51
CA ILE A 203 -12.55 -13.08 13.34
C ILE A 203 -12.06 -11.86 14.13
N GLN A 204 -12.79 -10.74 14.09
CA GLN A 204 -12.33 -9.46 14.66
C GLN A 204 -12.02 -9.58 16.16
N SER A 205 -12.91 -10.20 16.95
CA SER A 205 -12.68 -10.37 18.40
C SER A 205 -11.47 -11.25 18.71
N GLN A 206 -11.22 -12.28 17.89
CA GLN A 206 -10.07 -13.17 18.04
C GLN A 206 -8.78 -12.43 17.70
N LEU A 207 -8.78 -11.66 16.61
CA LEU A 207 -7.67 -10.80 16.21
C LEU A 207 -7.30 -9.82 17.32
N GLU A 208 -8.27 -9.06 17.85
CA GLU A 208 -8.02 -8.07 18.91
C GLU A 208 -7.45 -8.71 20.18
N LYS A 209 -7.99 -9.87 20.59
CA LYS A 209 -7.46 -10.63 21.73
C LYS A 209 -6.04 -11.13 21.47
N LEU A 210 -5.74 -11.60 20.26
CA LEU A 210 -4.42 -12.08 19.86
C LEU A 210 -3.38 -10.95 19.88
N ILE A 211 -3.70 -9.82 19.26
CA ILE A 211 -2.85 -8.62 19.26
C ILE A 211 -2.63 -8.09 20.68
N THR A 212 -3.65 -8.12 21.54
CA THR A 212 -3.51 -7.64 22.93
C THR A 212 -2.63 -8.55 23.78
N LYS A 213 -2.73 -9.88 23.59
CA LYS A 213 -1.99 -10.86 24.41
C LYS A 213 -0.55 -11.06 23.96
N ASN A 214 -0.28 -11.06 22.66
CA ASN A 214 1.05 -11.35 22.12
C ASN A 214 1.87 -10.07 21.98
N TYR A 215 2.88 -9.89 22.85
CA TYR A 215 3.75 -8.72 22.85
C TYR A 215 4.47 -8.48 21.52
N TYR A 216 5.00 -9.52 20.89
CA TYR A 216 5.76 -9.39 19.64
C TYR A 216 4.83 -8.98 18.49
N LEU A 217 3.67 -9.62 18.39
CA LEU A 217 2.69 -9.30 17.38
C LEU A 217 2.07 -7.92 17.59
N HIS A 218 1.81 -7.52 18.84
CA HIS A 218 1.39 -6.16 19.20
C HIS A 218 2.39 -5.10 18.71
N LYS A 219 3.69 -5.33 18.98
CA LYS A 219 4.76 -4.43 18.54
C LYS A 219 4.83 -4.35 17.01
N SER A 220 4.73 -5.50 16.33
CA SER A 220 4.71 -5.58 14.87
C SER A 220 3.50 -4.84 14.27
N ALA A 221 2.31 -5.03 14.85
CA ALA A 221 1.08 -4.33 14.48
C ALA A 221 1.22 -2.82 14.59
N LYS A 222 1.90 -2.33 15.65
CA LYS A 222 2.09 -0.90 15.89
C LYS A 222 3.02 -0.27 14.85
N GLU A 223 4.09 -0.97 14.50
CA GLU A 223 5.00 -0.55 13.43
C GLU A 223 4.34 -0.63 12.05
N GLY A 224 3.56 -1.67 11.78
CA GLY A 224 2.77 -1.84 10.55
C GLY A 224 1.72 -0.73 10.38
N TYR A 225 0.96 -0.43 11.43
CA TYR A 225 -0.02 0.67 11.44
C TYR A 225 0.66 2.01 11.17
N ARG A 226 1.77 2.28 11.85
CA ARG A 226 2.54 3.52 11.66
C ARG A 226 3.06 3.63 10.23
N SER A 227 3.66 2.57 9.69
CA SER A 227 4.25 2.63 8.35
C SER A 227 3.20 2.69 7.25
N TYR A 228 2.03 2.08 7.45
CA TYR A 228 0.88 2.24 6.57
C TYR A 228 0.45 3.71 6.48
N LEU A 229 0.23 4.37 7.63
CA LEU A 229 -0.16 5.79 7.63
C LEU A 229 0.94 6.70 7.03
N GLN A 230 2.20 6.37 7.24
CA GLN A 230 3.32 7.09 6.63
C GLN A 230 3.33 6.92 5.11
N ALA A 231 3.14 5.69 4.62
CA ALA A 231 3.04 5.40 3.19
C ALA A 231 1.85 6.15 2.56
N TYR A 232 0.71 6.15 3.24
CA TYR A 232 -0.48 6.90 2.85
C TYR A 232 -0.22 8.40 2.74
N THR A 233 0.50 8.97 3.71
CA THR A 233 0.87 10.41 3.69
C THR A 233 1.83 10.75 2.55
N SER A 234 2.71 9.80 2.18
CA SER A 234 3.72 10.00 1.12
C SER A 234 3.20 9.73 -0.28
N HIS A 235 1.96 9.26 -0.42
CA HIS A 235 1.35 8.93 -1.71
C HIS A 235 1.40 10.12 -2.68
N GLN A 236 1.54 9.83 -3.98
CA GLN A 236 1.68 10.87 -5.01
C GLN A 236 0.38 11.69 -5.15
N HIS A 237 -0.76 11.00 -5.22
CA HIS A 237 -2.10 11.57 -5.28
C HIS A 237 -2.63 12.00 -3.90
N ARG A 238 -2.00 13.00 -3.27
CA ARG A 238 -2.34 13.48 -1.90
C ARG A 238 -3.75 14.05 -1.74
N ASP A 239 -4.35 14.45 -2.85
CA ASP A 239 -5.73 14.90 -2.96
C ASP A 239 -6.73 13.77 -2.71
N ILE A 240 -6.38 12.54 -3.10
CA ILE A 240 -7.17 11.33 -2.86
C ILE A 240 -6.72 10.66 -1.55
N PHE A 241 -5.41 10.42 -1.43
CA PHE A 241 -4.80 9.69 -0.33
C PHE A 241 -4.33 10.68 0.74
N SER A 242 -5.29 11.17 1.54
CA SER A 242 -5.04 12.07 2.65
C SER A 242 -5.27 11.40 4.00
N VAL A 243 -4.28 11.42 4.89
CA VAL A 243 -4.48 10.86 6.25
C VAL A 243 -5.50 11.65 7.07
N ASN A 244 -5.83 12.89 6.66
CA ASN A 244 -6.84 13.69 7.33
C ASN A 244 -8.27 13.22 7.04
N THR A 245 -8.50 12.51 5.93
CA THR A 245 -9.82 11.97 5.56
C THR A 245 -10.02 10.56 6.11
N LEU A 246 -8.95 9.86 6.52
CA LEU A 246 -9.03 8.53 7.08
C LEU A 246 -9.66 8.50 8.47
N ASP A 247 -10.58 7.57 8.67
CA ASP A 247 -11.05 7.18 10.01
C ASP A 247 -9.98 6.31 10.69
N LEU A 248 -9.13 6.96 11.49
CA LEU A 248 -8.04 6.30 12.21
C LEU A 248 -8.51 5.23 13.19
N GLN A 249 -9.75 5.31 13.71
CA GLN A 249 -10.29 4.26 14.58
C GLN A 249 -10.61 3.00 13.77
N LYS A 250 -11.20 3.15 12.57
CA LYS A 250 -11.43 2.02 11.67
C LYS A 250 -10.12 1.43 11.15
N VAL A 251 -9.16 2.28 10.78
CA VAL A 251 -7.83 1.81 10.37
C VAL A 251 -7.17 1.05 11.50
N SER A 252 -7.23 1.53 12.75
CA SER A 252 -6.63 0.81 13.88
C SER A 252 -7.27 -0.56 14.12
N LYS A 253 -8.59 -0.69 13.91
CA LYS A 253 -9.30 -1.97 14.00
C LYS A 253 -8.80 -2.99 12.97
N ALA A 254 -8.44 -2.57 11.76
CA ALA A 254 -7.86 -3.46 10.75
C ALA A 254 -6.48 -4.01 11.15
N PHE A 255 -5.72 -3.30 12.00
CA PHE A 255 -4.49 -3.80 12.61
C PHE A 255 -4.73 -4.52 13.95
N GLY A 256 -5.99 -4.81 14.28
CA GLY A 256 -6.39 -5.54 15.48
C GLY A 256 -6.30 -4.73 16.78
N PHE A 257 -6.26 -3.40 16.71
CA PHE A 257 -6.31 -2.56 17.90
C PHE A 257 -7.74 -2.16 18.25
N GLN A 258 -8.10 -2.31 19.53
CA GLN A 258 -9.35 -1.77 20.09
C GLN A 258 -9.30 -0.24 20.21
N VAL A 259 -8.12 0.28 20.53
CA VAL A 259 -7.85 1.72 20.69
C VAL A 259 -6.71 2.11 19.77
N PRO A 260 -6.86 3.18 18.96
CA PRO A 260 -5.82 3.58 18.03
C PRO A 260 -4.52 3.93 18.76
N PRO A 261 -3.38 3.32 18.40
CA PRO A 261 -2.11 3.65 19.01
C PRO A 261 -1.68 5.07 18.59
N ALA A 262 -1.02 5.78 19.52
CA ALA A 262 -0.50 7.11 19.23
C ALA A 262 0.60 7.04 18.15
N VAL A 263 0.44 7.84 17.09
CA VAL A 263 1.41 7.94 15.99
C VAL A 263 1.74 9.40 15.74
N ASN A 264 3.05 9.69 15.64
CA ASN A 264 3.53 10.99 15.20
C ASN A 264 3.53 11.04 13.68
N LEU A 265 2.48 11.60 13.10
CA LEU A 265 2.39 11.87 11.68
C LEU A 265 3.05 13.23 11.39
N ALA A 266 4.06 13.23 10.53
CA ALA A 266 4.62 14.47 10.00
C ALA A 266 3.67 15.03 8.92
N VAL A 267 2.51 15.52 9.35
CA VAL A 267 1.53 16.11 8.43
C VAL A 267 2.05 17.49 8.02
N HIS A 268 2.48 17.63 6.77
CA HIS A 268 2.75 18.94 6.20
C HIS A 268 1.42 19.69 6.06
N SER A 269 1.21 20.72 6.87
CA SER A 269 0.03 21.58 6.76
C SER A 269 -0.04 22.18 5.35
N SER A 270 -1.05 21.79 4.57
CA SER A 270 -1.45 22.51 3.37
C SER A 270 -1.87 23.93 3.76
N LYS A 271 -1.33 24.91 3.04
CA LYS A 271 -1.51 26.38 3.13
C LYS A 271 -2.68 26.85 4.01
N GLY A 272 -2.36 27.38 5.18
CA GLY A 272 -3.28 28.29 5.88
C GLY A 272 -3.25 29.64 5.18
N GLU A 273 -4.43 30.15 4.80
CA GLU A 273 -4.64 31.52 4.37
C GLU A 273 -3.92 32.49 5.33
N ARG A 274 -3.05 33.34 4.76
CA ARG A 274 -2.45 34.43 5.51
C ARG A 274 -3.56 35.43 5.83
N ALA A 275 -3.99 35.45 7.09
CA ALA A 275 -4.78 36.54 7.63
C ALA A 275 -4.08 37.87 7.33
N HIS A 276 -4.77 38.74 6.61
CA HIS A 276 -4.37 40.11 6.30
C HIS A 276 -4.19 40.87 7.63
N ARG A 277 -2.93 41.09 8.06
CA ARG A 277 -2.65 42.05 9.14
C ARG A 277 -2.49 43.44 8.54
N ARG A 278 -3.43 44.31 8.89
CA ARG A 278 -3.39 45.76 8.69
C ARG A 278 -2.23 46.37 9.49
N GLY A 279 -1.48 47.26 8.84
CA GLY A 279 -0.95 48.52 9.39
C GLY A 279 0.20 48.50 10.39
N GLY A 280 1.28 49.21 10.06
CA GLY A 280 2.05 49.99 11.04
C GLY A 280 3.58 49.84 11.02
N GLY A 281 4.28 50.89 10.56
CA GLY A 281 5.49 51.40 11.23
C GLY A 281 6.84 50.95 10.66
N GLY A 282 7.65 51.92 10.23
CA GLY A 282 8.96 51.73 9.61
C GLY A 282 10.08 51.26 10.54
N GLY A 283 11.24 50.94 9.93
CA GLY A 283 12.48 50.65 10.64
C GLY A 283 13.47 49.86 9.79
N PHE A 284 14.48 50.54 9.23
CA PHE A 284 15.66 49.95 8.61
C PHE A 284 16.46 49.13 9.65
N GLY A 285 16.93 47.94 9.28
CA GLY A 285 17.76 47.11 10.15
C GLY A 285 18.31 45.87 9.47
N THR A 286 19.55 45.97 8.99
CA THR A 286 20.40 44.89 8.50
C THR A 286 20.69 43.89 9.61
N GLY A 287 20.46 42.59 9.39
CA GLY A 287 20.77 41.57 10.39
C GLY A 287 20.52 40.15 9.90
N TYR A 288 21.61 39.45 9.57
CA TYR A 288 21.63 38.00 9.41
C TYR A 288 21.00 37.32 10.65
N ARG A 289 19.92 36.55 10.46
CA ARG A 289 19.38 35.68 11.52
C ARG A 289 18.97 34.32 10.96
N ASN A 290 19.85 33.36 11.21
CA ASN A 290 19.59 31.93 11.13
C ASN A 290 18.34 31.61 11.99
N SER A 291 17.26 31.10 11.37
CA SER A 291 16.07 30.66 12.10
C SER A 291 15.52 29.36 11.52
N LYS A 292 15.85 28.26 12.21
CA LYS A 292 15.12 26.99 12.12
C LYS A 292 13.68 27.26 12.56
N LEU A 293 12.75 27.30 11.61
CA LEU A 293 11.31 27.29 11.88
C LEU A 293 10.94 26.01 12.65
N PRO A 294 10.18 26.09 13.76
CA PRO A 294 9.75 24.90 14.49
C PRO A 294 8.70 24.16 13.64
N LYS A 295 9.00 22.90 13.26
CA LYS A 295 8.01 21.98 12.70
C LYS A 295 6.90 21.79 13.74
N LYS A 296 5.70 22.27 13.47
CA LYS A 296 4.53 22.00 14.32
C LYS A 296 4.08 20.56 14.12
N THR A 297 4.42 19.69 15.06
CA THR A 297 3.86 18.33 15.20
C THR A 297 2.47 18.43 15.82
N LYS A 298 1.42 17.97 15.12
CA LYS A 298 0.14 17.67 15.77
C LYS A 298 0.29 16.32 16.45
N ILE A 299 0.34 16.33 17.79
CA ILE A 299 0.31 15.11 18.60
C ILE A 299 -1.16 14.76 18.80
N PHE A 300 -1.61 13.62 18.28
CA PHE A 300 -2.89 13.06 18.69
C PHE A 300 -2.69 12.43 20.08
N LYS A 301 -3.16 13.13 21.13
CA LYS A 301 -3.13 12.62 22.51
C LYS A 301 -4.45 11.95 22.85
N GLN A 302 -4.36 10.83 23.56
CA GLN A 302 -5.47 10.10 24.15
C GLN A 302 -6.33 11.03 25.00
N LYS A 303 -7.65 11.03 24.80
CA LYS A 303 -8.60 11.66 25.73
C LYS A 303 -8.68 10.74 26.95
N LYS A 304 -8.19 11.19 28.11
CA LYS A 304 -8.34 10.46 29.38
C LYS A 304 -9.79 10.58 29.81
N ASP A 305 -10.52 9.47 29.92
CA ASP A 305 -11.80 9.48 30.62
C ASP A 305 -11.56 9.83 32.09
N ARG A 306 -12.21 10.90 32.57
CA ARG A 306 -12.19 11.33 33.97
C ARG A 306 -13.18 10.50 34.79
N THR A 307 -12.99 9.19 34.87
CA THR A 307 -13.70 8.34 35.83
C THR A 307 -12.89 7.08 36.13
N ASP A 308 -11.77 7.21 36.87
CA ASP A 308 -11.33 6.13 37.74
C ASP A 308 -10.49 6.71 38.89
N SER A 309 -11.18 7.12 39.96
CA SER A 309 -10.56 7.41 41.24
C SER A 309 -10.45 6.10 42.02
N ARG A 310 -9.36 5.36 41.81
CA ARG A 310 -8.92 4.35 42.77
C ARG A 310 -7.63 4.83 43.41
N GLN A 311 -7.81 5.40 44.60
CA GLN A 311 -6.75 5.61 45.58
C GLN A 311 -6.15 4.24 45.92
N PHE A 312 -4.84 4.11 45.78
CA PHE A 312 -4.07 3.19 46.61
C PHE A 312 -3.21 4.04 47.54
N SER A 313 -3.54 3.98 48.81
CA SER A 313 -2.79 4.55 49.92
C SER A 313 -1.68 3.59 50.34
N ARG A 314 -0.49 4.17 50.56
CA ARG A 314 0.73 3.68 51.22
C ARG A 314 1.28 2.30 50.83
#